data_AF-A0A7J4PUR0-F1
#
_entry.id   AF-A0A7J4PUR0-F1
#
_cell.length_a   1.000
_cell.length_b   1.000
_cell.length_c   1.000
_cell.angle_alpha   90.00
_cell.angle_beta   90.00
_cell.angle_gamma   90.00
#
_symmetry.space_group_name_H-M   'P 1'
#
loop_
_entity.id
_entity.type
_entity.pdbx_description
1 polymer ?
#
loop_
_entity_poly.entity_id
_entity_poly.type
_entity_poly.pdbx_seq_one_letter_code
_entity_poly.pdbx_strand_id
1 'polypeptide(L)'
;LLDTTVPFASYENNTVTWNLIEIGPYETVTIAYRVEAQQAGRFVNSVEVDPRSIDGPVVQPVYANSVIDVGVVEECETTSCTGWQPPNWDFEYVGYPAELNCEKLT
;
A
#
# COMPACT_ATOMS: atom_id res chain seq x y z
N LEU A 1 -12.40 -11.17 -0.19
CA LEU A 1 -12.48 -11.05 1.29
C LEU A 1 -11.27 -10.23 1.72
N LEU A 2 -11.44 -9.18 2.53
CA LEU A 2 -10.32 -8.37 3.01
C LEU A 2 -9.56 -9.20 4.06
N ASP A 3 -8.26 -9.38 3.85
CA ASP A 3 -7.35 -10.00 4.82
C ASP A 3 -6.48 -8.90 5.43
N THR A 4 -6.37 -8.84 6.75
CA THR A 4 -5.67 -7.75 7.47
C THR A 4 -4.96 -8.25 8.71
N THR A 5 -3.78 -7.68 9.02
CA THR A 5 -3.00 -8.02 10.23
C THR A 5 -3.59 -7.44 11.50
N VAL A 6 -4.33 -6.33 11.41
CA VAL A 6 -5.00 -5.68 12.55
C VAL A 6 -6.51 -5.84 12.40
N PRO A 7 -7.23 -6.30 13.45
CA PRO A 7 -8.69 -6.37 13.44
C PRO A 7 -9.29 -4.99 13.16
N PHE A 8 -10.20 -4.92 12.18
CA PHE A 8 -10.92 -3.70 11.88
C PHE A 8 -12.17 -3.55 12.76
N ALA A 9 -12.54 -2.32 13.05
CA ALA A 9 -13.75 -1.99 13.80
C ALA A 9 -15.01 -2.10 12.95
N SER A 10 -14.93 -1.70 11.67
CA SER A 10 -16.05 -1.80 10.72
C SER A 10 -15.59 -1.91 9.27
N TYR A 11 -16.48 -2.42 8.43
CA TYR A 11 -16.34 -2.43 6.97
C TYR A 11 -17.67 -2.04 6.32
N GLU A 12 -17.74 -0.82 5.80
CA GLU A 12 -18.96 -0.23 5.25
C GLU A 12 -18.64 0.55 3.97
N ASN A 13 -19.44 0.38 2.92
CA ASN A 13 -19.28 1.13 1.66
C ASN A 13 -17.85 1.12 1.10
N ASN A 14 -17.18 -0.03 1.11
CA ASN A 14 -15.78 -0.21 0.69
C ASN A 14 -14.75 0.57 1.52
N THR A 15 -15.14 1.05 2.71
CA THR A 15 -14.27 1.71 3.67
C THR A 15 -14.03 0.78 4.85
N VAL A 16 -12.78 0.55 5.18
CA VAL A 16 -12.37 -0.23 6.36
C VAL A 16 -11.94 0.76 7.43
N THR A 17 -12.48 0.63 8.64
CA THR A 17 -12.15 1.50 9.77
C THR A 17 -11.39 0.73 10.84
N TRP A 18 -10.26 1.27 11.29
CA TRP A 18 -9.51 0.76 12.44
C TRP A 18 -9.51 1.79 13.57
N ASN A 19 -9.72 1.31 14.80
CA ASN A 19 -9.56 2.14 15.99
C ASN A 19 -8.26 1.72 16.69
N LEU A 20 -7.24 2.57 16.57
CA LEU A 20 -5.95 2.37 17.23
C LEU A 20 -5.94 3.20 18.53
N ILE A 21 -6.23 2.55 19.66
CA ILE A 21 -6.46 3.23 20.94
C ILE A 21 -5.15 3.44 21.72
N GLU A 22 -4.16 2.58 21.50
CA GLU A 22 -2.90 2.60 22.23
C GLU A 22 -1.74 2.59 21.23
N ILE A 23 -1.12 3.75 21.02
CA ILE A 23 0.14 3.89 20.30
C ILE A 23 1.08 4.68 21.23
N GLY A 24 2.12 4.02 21.72
CA GLY A 24 3.10 4.62 22.60
C GLY A 24 3.97 5.68 21.92
N PRO A 25 4.73 6.48 22.70
CA PRO A 25 5.66 7.45 22.13
C PRO A 25 6.69 6.75 21.23
N TYR A 26 6.83 7.25 19.99
CA TYR A 26 7.71 6.71 18.95
C TYR A 26 7.36 5.29 18.48
N GLU A 27 6.23 4.73 18.90
CA GLU A 27 5.74 3.47 18.40
C GLU A 27 5.23 3.62 16.96
N THR A 28 5.42 2.56 16.16
CA THR A 28 4.90 2.48 14.80
C THR A 28 4.01 1.25 14.69
N VAL A 29 2.76 1.47 14.28
CA VAL A 29 1.81 0.40 13.98
C VAL A 29 1.72 0.23 12.46
N THR A 30 1.95 -0.99 11.98
CA THR A 30 1.84 -1.32 10.56
C THR A 30 0.60 -2.18 10.33
N ILE A 31 -0.34 -1.65 9.53
CA ILE A 31 -1.52 -2.38 9.07
C ILE A 31 -1.22 -2.90 7.67
N ALA A 32 -1.04 -4.22 7.53
CA ALA A 32 -0.97 -4.84 6.22
C ALA A 32 -2.34 -5.40 5.87
N TYR A 33 -2.81 -5.12 4.65
CA TYR A 33 -4.08 -5.63 4.15
C TYR A 33 -3.94 -6.07 2.69
N ARG A 34 -4.77 -7.03 2.28
CA ARG A 34 -4.82 -7.54 0.92
C ARG A 34 -6.14 -7.19 0.24
N VAL A 35 -6.02 -6.62 -0.96
CA VAL A 35 -7.13 -6.34 -1.88
C VAL A 35 -6.88 -7.01 -3.22
N GLU A 36 -7.96 -7.35 -3.92
CA GLU A 36 -7.92 -8.00 -5.23
C GLU A 36 -8.72 -7.16 -6.22
N ALA A 37 -8.10 -6.78 -7.33
CA ALA A 37 -8.78 -6.15 -8.45
C ALA A 37 -9.44 -7.23 -9.30
N GLN A 38 -10.77 -7.23 -9.37
CA GLN A 38 -11.54 -8.22 -10.15
C GLN A 38 -11.61 -7.90 -11.64
N GLN A 39 -11.22 -6.69 -12.04
CA GLN A 39 -11.27 -6.23 -13.42
C GLN A 39 -10.12 -5.26 -13.71
N ALA A 40 -9.84 -5.07 -15.00
CA ALA A 40 -8.93 -4.04 -15.46
C ALA A 40 -9.47 -2.63 -15.15
N GLY A 41 -8.57 -1.68 -15.00
CA GLY A 41 -8.87 -0.28 -14.72
C GLY A 41 -7.94 0.33 -13.67
N ARG A 42 -8.19 1.61 -13.41
CA ARG A 42 -7.44 2.39 -12.42
C ARG A 42 -8.14 2.37 -11.07
N PHE A 43 -7.42 1.91 -10.05
CA PHE A 43 -7.87 1.82 -8.67
C PHE A 43 -7.08 2.80 -7.81
N VAL A 44 -7.78 3.50 -6.92
CA VAL A 44 -7.17 4.40 -5.94
C VAL A 44 -7.48 3.88 -4.56
N ASN A 45 -6.45 3.56 -3.81
CA ASN A 45 -6.58 3.28 -2.38
C ASN A 45 -6.16 4.54 -1.62
N SER A 46 -7.05 5.01 -0.74
CA SER A 46 -6.82 6.20 0.08
C SER A 46 -6.87 5.81 1.55
N VAL A 47 -5.97 6.38 2.34
CA VAL A 47 -5.91 6.22 3.78
C VAL A 47 -6.00 7.60 4.41
N GLU A 48 -6.86 7.72 5.41
CA GLU A 48 -6.97 8.87 6.30
C GLU A 48 -6.56 8.44 7.71
N VAL A 49 -5.74 9.25 8.37
CA VAL A 49 -5.41 9.08 9.78
C VAL A 49 -5.87 10.33 10.52
N ASP A 50 -6.86 10.18 11.40
CA ASP A 50 -7.38 11.22 12.29
C ASP A 50 -6.83 11.01 13.72
N PRO A 51 -5.66 11.60 14.07
CA PRO A 51 -5.08 11.47 15.39
C PRO A 51 -5.84 12.29 16.43
N ARG A 52 -6.29 11.63 17.49
CA ARG A 52 -7.01 12.27 18.61
C ARG A 52 -6.25 12.10 19.91
N SER A 53 -6.19 13.16 20.71
CA SER A 53 -5.61 13.14 22.04
C SER A 53 -6.55 13.83 23.04
N ILE A 54 -6.54 13.39 24.30
CA ILE A 54 -7.41 13.94 25.35
C ILE A 54 -6.93 15.33 25.78
N ASP A 55 -5.61 15.47 25.98
CA ASP A 55 -4.98 16.71 26.49
C ASP A 55 -3.89 17.27 25.56
N GLY A 56 -3.74 16.70 24.36
CA GLY A 56 -2.77 17.15 23.38
C GLY A 56 -3.35 18.18 22.42
N PRO A 57 -2.49 18.78 21.58
CA PRO A 57 -2.95 19.71 20.54
C PRO A 57 -3.86 18.99 19.54
N VAL A 58 -4.80 19.73 18.97
CA VAL A 58 -5.57 19.26 17.82
C VAL A 58 -4.62 19.16 16.62
N VAL A 59 -4.53 17.95 16.06
CA VAL A 59 -3.76 17.68 14.85
C VAL A 59 -4.76 17.43 13.72
N GLN A 60 -4.50 18.02 12.55
CA GLN A 60 -5.38 17.78 11.39
C GLN A 60 -5.18 16.36 10.85
N PRO A 61 -6.23 15.75 10.26
CA PRO A 61 -6.08 14.47 9.60
C PRO A 61 -5.00 14.52 8.52
N VAL A 62 -4.26 13.42 8.40
CA VAL A 62 -3.26 13.23 7.35
C VAL A 62 -3.72 12.16 6.37
N TYR A 63 -3.36 12.33 5.12
CA TYR A 63 -3.84 11.51 4.02
C TYR A 63 -2.68 10.91 3.25
N ALA A 64 -2.86 9.66 2.83
CA ALA A 64 -1.97 8.99 1.87
C ALA A 64 -2.83 8.31 0.80
N ASN A 65 -2.29 8.23 -0.41
CA ASN A 65 -2.94 7.52 -1.50
C ASN A 65 -1.94 6.64 -2.23
N SER A 66 -2.45 5.55 -2.79
CA SER A 66 -1.75 4.70 -3.74
C SER A 66 -2.66 4.47 -4.95
N VAL A 67 -2.06 4.45 -6.12
CA VAL A 67 -2.76 4.27 -7.39
C VAL A 67 -2.22 3.02 -8.06
N ILE A 68 -3.13 2.14 -8.48
CA ILE A 68 -2.80 0.93 -9.21
C ILE A 68 -3.56 0.99 -10.53
N ASP A 69 -2.84 0.86 -11.64
CA ASP A 69 -3.44 0.74 -12.97
C ASP A 69 -3.30 -0.71 -13.45
N VAL A 70 -4.43 -1.36 -13.73
CA VAL A 70 -4.49 -2.74 -14.18
C VAL A 70 -4.90 -2.73 -15.65
N GLY A 71 -3.93 -2.96 -16.53
CA GLY A 71 -4.16 -3.03 -17.99
C GLY A 71 -4.92 -4.29 -18.43
N VAL A 72 -5.43 -4.25 -19.65
CA VAL A 72 -6.00 -5.42 -20.34
C VAL A 72 -4.90 -6.11 -21.14
N VAL A 73 -4.83 -7.44 -21.08
CA VAL A 73 -3.77 -8.23 -21.73
C VAL A 73 -3.71 -8.06 -23.25
N GLU A 74 -4.78 -7.57 -23.90
CA GLU A 74 -4.84 -7.32 -25.34
C GLU A 74 -3.91 -6.19 -25.83
N GLU A 75 -3.46 -5.29 -24.94
CA GLU A 75 -2.53 -4.19 -25.27
C GLU A 75 -1.04 -4.56 -25.13
N CYS A 76 -0.73 -5.83 -24.84
CA CYS A 76 0.64 -6.30 -24.70
C CYS A 76 1.26 -6.66 -26.06
N GLU A 77 1.98 -5.72 -26.68
CA GLU A 77 2.68 -5.94 -27.96
C GLU A 77 3.87 -6.93 -27.88
N THR A 78 4.21 -7.49 -26.71
CA THR A 78 5.30 -8.47 -26.56
C THR A 78 5.00 -9.55 -25.53
N THR A 79 5.65 -10.71 -25.70
CA THR A 79 5.39 -12.05 -25.17
C THR A 79 5.41 -12.25 -23.64
N SER A 80 5.28 -11.21 -22.79
CA SER A 80 5.55 -11.34 -21.34
C SER A 80 4.40 -11.00 -20.38
N CYS A 81 3.17 -10.79 -20.83
CA CYS A 81 2.04 -10.47 -19.94
C CYS A 81 1.40 -11.68 -19.23
N THR A 82 2.06 -12.84 -19.24
CA THR A 82 1.61 -14.04 -18.55
C THR A 82 2.03 -14.11 -17.07
N GLY A 83 2.73 -13.09 -16.55
CA GLY A 83 3.15 -13.00 -15.15
C GLY A 83 2.77 -11.67 -14.50
N TRP A 84 2.50 -11.69 -13.19
CA TRP A 84 2.37 -10.46 -12.39
C TRP A 84 3.65 -9.63 -12.56
N GLN A 85 3.50 -8.36 -12.94
CA GLN A 85 4.58 -7.39 -12.92
C GLN A 85 4.30 -6.39 -11.79
N PRO A 86 5.32 -6.02 -11.00
CA PRO A 86 5.15 -4.95 -10.04
C PRO A 86 4.74 -3.67 -10.79
N PRO A 87 3.85 -2.84 -10.23
CA PRO A 87 3.53 -1.54 -10.83
C PRO A 87 4.82 -0.76 -11.09
N ASN A 88 4.85 0.03 -12.17
CA ASN A 88 5.91 1.03 -12.33
C ASN A 88 5.73 2.08 -11.23
N TRP A 89 6.35 1.84 -10.07
CA TRP A 89 6.24 2.68 -8.88
C TRP A 89 6.98 4.03 -9.02
N ASP A 90 7.42 4.40 -10.23
CA ASP A 90 8.27 5.57 -10.51
C ASP A 90 9.43 5.71 -9.51
N PHE A 91 9.93 4.58 -9.01
CA PHE A 91 11.13 4.58 -8.18
C PHE A 91 12.32 4.94 -9.06
N GLU A 92 12.78 6.18 -8.95
CA GLU A 92 14.13 6.51 -9.38
C GLU A 92 15.10 5.65 -8.56
N TYR A 93 15.74 4.70 -9.23
CA TYR A 93 16.84 3.94 -8.65
C TYR A 93 17.99 4.90 -8.36
N VAL A 94 18.10 5.36 -7.12
CA VAL A 94 19.26 6.10 -6.60
C VAL A 94 20.26 5.12 -6.00
N GLY A 95 20.66 4.10 -6.78
CA GLY A 95 21.72 3.20 -6.37
C GLY A 95 23.07 3.71 -6.83
N TYR A 96 23.99 3.92 -5.89
CA TYR A 96 25.41 3.84 -6.22
C TYR A 96 25.65 2.47 -6.87
N PRO A 97 26.44 2.38 -7.95
CA PRO A 97 26.76 1.11 -8.59
C PRO A 97 27.60 0.28 -7.63
N ALA A 98 26.96 -0.44 -6.71
CA ALA A 98 27.56 -1.59 -6.10
C ALA A 98 27.54 -2.67 -7.17
N GLU A 99 28.71 -3.00 -7.71
CA GLU A 99 28.90 -4.16 -8.58
C GLU A 99 28.52 -5.43 -7.82
N LEU A 100 27.23 -5.76 -7.83
CA LEU A 100 26.70 -7.02 -7.34
C LEU A 100 26.85 -8.04 -8.46
N ASN A 101 28.06 -8.56 -8.62
CA ASN A 101 28.26 -9.80 -9.34
C ASN A 101 27.71 -10.96 -8.50
N CYS A 102 26.86 -11.80 -9.13
CA CYS A 102 26.17 -12.93 -8.49
C CYS A 102 27.13 -13.97 -7.87
N GLU A 103 28.44 -13.87 -8.13
CA GLU A 103 29.47 -14.75 -7.57
C GLU A 103 29.78 -14.51 -6.09
N LYS A 104 29.24 -13.45 -5.46
CA LYS A 104 29.51 -13.10 -4.05
C LYS A 104 28.41 -13.52 -3.06
N LEU A 105 27.41 -14.28 -3.49
CA LEU A 105 26.31 -14.73 -2.63
C LEU A 105 26.39 -16.22 -2.20
N THR A 106 27.57 -16.84 -2.27
CA THR A 106 27.83 -18.18 -1.69
C THR A 106 28.57 -18.11 -0.36
#